data_AF-A0A7R9XMI1-F1
#
_entry.id   AF-A0A7R9XMI1-F1
#
_cell.length_a   1.000
_cell.length_b   1.000
_cell.length_c   1.000
_cell.angle_alpha   90.00
_cell.angle_beta   90.00
_cell.angle_gamma   90.00
#
_symmetry.space_group_name_H-M   'P 1'
#
loop_
_entity.id
_entity.type
_entity.pdbx_description
1 polymer ?
#
loop_
_entity_poly.entity_id
_entity_poly.type
_entity_poly.pdbx_seq_one_letter_code
_entity_poly.pdbx_strand_id
1 'polypeptide(L)'
;SSSASSKSTAKPKKIRAVKSPKDPRRRCAPASVAYVGDSVYEMHCRTVMCNHGAKLTPASLHEQTQRLVTAEAQASALRAIEGMSWLTPDENDVARWGANGSGGALPR
;
A
#
# COMPACT_ATOMS: atom_id res chain seq x y z
N SER A 1 50.28 18.86 9.37
CA SER A 1 49.62 19.08 10.68
C SER A 1 48.13 18.96 10.48
N SER A 2 47.50 18.11 11.27
CA SER A 2 46.17 17.55 11.14
C SER A 2 45.04 18.59 11.24
N SER A 3 44.04 18.52 10.36
CA SER A 3 42.72 19.11 10.60
C SER A 3 41.68 17.98 10.69
N ALA A 4 41.19 17.78 11.92
CA ALA A 4 40.29 16.71 12.29
C ALA A 4 38.87 16.97 11.74
N SER A 5 38.35 16.00 10.98
CA SER A 5 36.96 15.95 10.54
C SER A 5 36.08 15.45 11.69
N SER A 6 35.35 16.36 12.35
CA SER A 6 34.37 16.04 13.37
C SER A 6 33.10 15.47 12.72
N LYS A 7 33.01 14.14 12.63
CA LYS A 7 31.77 13.43 12.24
C LYS A 7 30.74 13.51 13.37
N SER A 8 29.67 14.27 13.14
CA SER A 8 28.46 14.28 13.96
C SER A 8 27.78 12.92 13.91
N THR A 9 27.75 12.22 15.04
CA THR A 9 27.08 10.92 15.19
C THR A 9 25.68 11.14 15.76
N ALA A 10 24.73 11.52 14.92
CA ALA A 10 23.32 11.53 15.30
C ALA A 10 22.82 10.07 15.46
N LYS A 11 22.57 9.63 16.70
CA LYS A 11 21.96 8.33 16.98
C LYS A 11 20.58 8.24 16.31
N PRO A 12 20.24 7.11 15.64
CA PRO A 12 18.94 6.95 15.00
C PRO A 12 17.84 7.00 16.06
N LYS A 13 16.85 7.88 15.87
CA LYS A 13 15.69 7.98 16.74
C LYS A 13 14.94 6.66 16.69
N LYS A 14 14.76 6.04 17.87
CA LYS A 14 14.00 4.80 18.05
C LYS A 14 12.58 5.03 17.53
N ILE A 15 12.25 4.47 16.36
CA ILE A 15 10.90 4.54 15.78
C ILE A 15 9.99 3.80 16.77
N ARG A 16 9.20 4.55 17.54
CA ARG A 16 8.19 3.95 18.44
C ARG A 16 7.23 3.19 17.54
N ALA A 17 6.99 1.91 17.86
CA ALA A 17 5.94 1.13 17.20
C ALA A 17 4.63 1.93 17.27
N VAL A 18 4.18 2.45 16.13
CA VAL A 18 2.89 3.12 16.03
C VAL A 18 1.85 2.06 16.29
N LYS A 19 1.11 2.17 17.40
CA LYS A 19 -0.11 1.38 17.59
C LYS A 19 -1.07 1.83 16.50
N SER A 20 -1.30 0.98 15.50
CA SER A 20 -2.30 1.23 14.47
C SER A 20 -3.64 1.53 15.14
N PRO A 21 -4.39 2.54 14.68
CA PRO A 21 -5.78 2.66 15.10
C PRO A 21 -6.52 1.38 14.74
N LYS A 22 -7.42 0.94 15.61
CA LYS A 22 -8.35 -0.15 15.27
C LYS A 22 -9.30 0.23 14.12
N ASP A 23 -9.49 1.53 13.85
CA ASP A 23 -10.42 2.02 12.83
C ASP A 23 -9.86 3.27 12.10
N PRO A 24 -9.58 3.19 10.78
CA PRO A 24 -9.05 4.30 9.99
C PRO A 24 -10.07 5.45 9.78
N ARG A 25 -11.37 5.16 9.87
CA ARG A 25 -12.47 6.12 9.64
C ARG A 25 -12.50 7.25 10.66
N ARG A 26 -11.87 7.05 11.83
CA ARG A 26 -11.85 8.04 12.92
C ARG A 26 -10.91 9.21 12.69
N ARG A 27 -9.97 9.11 11.74
CA ARG A 27 -8.89 10.10 11.58
C ARG A 27 -8.62 10.51 10.15
N CYS A 28 -9.08 9.74 9.17
CA CYS A 28 -8.72 9.95 7.78
C CYS A 28 -9.98 9.90 6.91
N ALA A 29 -9.97 10.69 5.84
CA ALA A 29 -10.96 10.55 4.78
C ALA A 29 -10.73 9.24 4.01
N PRO A 30 -11.78 8.68 3.38
CA PRO A 30 -11.69 7.47 2.55
C PRO A 30 -10.56 7.53 1.52
N ALA A 31 -10.51 8.63 0.76
CA ALA A 31 -9.48 8.85 -0.25
C ALA A 31 -8.05 8.88 0.34
N SER A 32 -7.86 9.42 1.55
CA SER A 32 -6.55 9.44 2.20
C SER A 32 -6.09 8.03 2.60
N VAL A 33 -7.02 7.19 3.05
CA VAL A 33 -6.72 5.78 3.37
C VAL A 33 -6.43 5.00 2.09
N ALA A 34 -7.22 5.23 1.03
CA ALA A 34 -7.02 4.62 -0.28
C ALA A 34 -5.66 5.01 -0.89
N TYR A 35 -5.24 6.27 -0.76
CA TYR A 35 -3.93 6.74 -1.22
C TYR A 35 -2.76 5.95 -0.60
N VAL A 36 -2.83 5.71 0.71
CA VAL A 36 -1.81 4.88 1.40
C VAL A 36 -1.95 3.41 1.00
N GLY A 37 -3.18 2.90 0.91
CA GLY A 37 -3.47 1.52 0.52
C GLY A 37 -2.94 1.17 -0.87
N ASP A 38 -3.06 2.10 -1.82
CA ASP A 38 -2.57 1.94 -3.19
C ASP A 38 -1.04 1.76 -3.21
N SER A 39 -0.31 2.58 -2.45
CA SER A 39 1.15 2.45 -2.31
C SER A 39 1.56 1.12 -1.68
N VAL A 40 0.84 0.66 -0.65
CA VAL A 40 1.11 -0.62 0.03
C VAL A 40 0.85 -1.79 -0.92
N TYR A 41 -0.25 -1.73 -1.68
CA TYR A 41 -0.62 -2.76 -2.64
C TYR A 41 0.38 -2.83 -3.80
N GLU A 42 0.77 -1.69 -4.38
CA GLU A 42 1.78 -1.65 -5.43
C GLU A 42 3.13 -2.21 -4.96
N MET A 43 3.58 -1.83 -3.76
CA MET A 43 4.81 -2.38 -3.17
C MET A 43 4.72 -3.91 -3.00
N HIS A 44 3.56 -4.42 -2.57
CA HIS A 44 3.33 -5.85 -2.47
C HIS A 44 3.42 -6.55 -3.84
N CYS A 45 2.71 -6.04 -4.85
CA CYS A 45 2.76 -6.58 -6.22
C CYS A 45 4.19 -6.59 -6.77
N ARG A 46 4.94 -5.49 -6.65
CA ARG A 46 6.35 -5.42 -7.08
C ARG A 46 7.21 -6.45 -6.36
N THR A 47 7.02 -6.63 -5.05
CA THR A 47 7.76 -7.61 -4.25
C THR A 47 7.49 -9.04 -4.72
N VAL A 48 6.22 -9.39 -4.95
CA VAL A 48 5.82 -10.70 -5.49
C VAL A 48 6.44 -10.91 -6.88
N MET A 49 6.35 -9.93 -7.78
CA MET A 49 6.94 -10.03 -9.12
C MET A 49 8.47 -10.20 -9.07
N CYS A 50 9.17 -9.49 -8.19
CA CYS A 50 10.62 -9.65 -8.01
C CYS A 50 10.99 -11.03 -7.47
N ASN A 51 10.21 -11.58 -6.52
CA ASN A 51 10.49 -12.88 -5.92
C ASN A 51 10.19 -14.05 -6.87
N HIS A 52 9.14 -13.96 -7.68
CA HIS A 52 8.78 -15.02 -8.63
C HIS A 52 9.43 -14.84 -10.01
N GLY A 53 9.83 -13.63 -10.36
CA GLY A 53 10.31 -13.23 -11.68
C GLY A 53 11.83 -13.25 -11.83
N ALA A 54 12.54 -14.21 -11.25
CA ALA A 54 14.02 -14.25 -11.21
C ALA A 54 14.73 -14.14 -12.59
N LYS A 55 13.99 -14.27 -13.70
CA LYS A 55 14.49 -14.15 -15.09
C LYS A 55 13.82 -13.03 -15.90
N LEU A 56 12.99 -12.20 -15.29
CA LEU A 56 12.29 -11.11 -15.97
C LEU A 56 13.13 -9.83 -16.01
N THR A 57 13.04 -9.10 -17.12
CA THR A 57 13.66 -7.77 -17.22
C THR A 57 12.88 -6.74 -16.39
N PRO A 58 13.50 -5.63 -15.96
CA PRO A 58 12.79 -4.56 -15.26
C PRO A 58 11.55 -4.04 -15.98
N ALA A 59 11.59 -3.95 -17.32
CA ALA A 59 10.45 -3.56 -18.14
C ALA A 59 9.30 -4.58 -18.05
N SER A 60 9.62 -5.88 -18.10
CA SER A 60 8.63 -6.95 -17.98
C SER A 60 8.01 -6.98 -16.58
N LEU A 61 8.82 -6.77 -15.53
CA LEU A 61 8.34 -6.67 -14.14
C LEU A 61 7.37 -5.49 -13.97
N HIS A 62 7.70 -4.34 -14.55
CA HIS A 62 6.84 -3.17 -14.52
C HIS A 62 5.51 -3.42 -15.25
N GLU A 63 5.56 -3.97 -16.46
CA GLU A 63 4.36 -4.29 -17.24
C GLU A 63 3.44 -5.28 -16.50
N GLN A 64 3.99 -6.34 -15.93
CA GLN A 64 3.22 -7.32 -15.16
C GLN A 64 2.63 -6.71 -13.89
N THR A 65 3.40 -5.86 -13.21
CA THR A 65 2.89 -5.12 -12.04
C THR A 65 1.74 -4.20 -12.43
N GLN A 66 1.86 -3.43 -13.51
CA GLN A 66 0.81 -2.52 -13.97
C GLN A 66 -0.52 -3.24 -14.18
N ARG A 67 -0.50 -4.44 -14.78
CA ARG A 67 -1.71 -5.25 -15.00
C ARG A 67 -2.43 -5.61 -13.68
N LEU A 68 -1.71 -5.75 -12.58
CA LEU A 68 -2.27 -6.11 -11.26
C LEU A 68 -2.79 -4.90 -10.46
N VAL A 69 -2.29 -3.69 -10.75
CA VAL A 69 -2.61 -2.46 -10.01
C VAL A 69 -3.63 -1.57 -10.72
N THR A 70 -4.18 -2.00 -11.85
CA THR A 70 -5.30 -1.27 -12.47
C THR A 70 -6.53 -1.26 -11.57
N ALA A 71 -7.34 -0.21 -11.66
CA ALA A 71 -8.58 -0.09 -10.90
C ALA A 71 -9.54 -1.29 -11.13
N GLU A 72 -9.59 -1.81 -12.36
CA GLU A 72 -10.40 -2.99 -12.70
C GLU A 72 -9.85 -4.26 -12.02
N ALA A 73 -8.54 -4.47 -12.06
CA ALA A 73 -7.89 -5.60 -11.41
C ALA A 73 -8.08 -5.55 -9.88
N GLN A 74 -7.92 -4.37 -9.27
CA GLN A 74 -8.15 -4.16 -7.84
C GLN A 74 -9.62 -4.41 -7.46
N ALA A 75 -10.57 -3.92 -8.26
CA ALA A 75 -11.99 -4.17 -8.03
C ALA A 75 -12.34 -5.67 -8.15
N SER A 76 -11.71 -6.37 -9.11
CA SER A 76 -11.88 -7.82 -9.28
C SER A 76 -11.30 -8.60 -8.10
N ALA A 77 -10.11 -8.23 -7.63
CA ALA A 77 -9.46 -8.83 -6.47
C ALA A 77 -10.31 -8.65 -5.20
N LEU A 78 -10.85 -7.44 -4.97
CA LEU A 78 -11.72 -7.18 -3.84
C LEU A 78 -12.99 -8.06 -3.88
N ARG A 79 -13.67 -8.14 -5.03
CA ARG A 79 -14.85 -9.03 -5.19
C ARG A 79 -14.53 -10.48 -4.92
N ALA A 80 -13.35 -10.96 -5.35
CA ALA A 80 -12.92 -12.33 -5.07
C ALA A 80 -12.72 -12.54 -3.56
N ILE A 81 -12.06 -11.61 -2.87
CA ILE A 81 -11.85 -11.65 -1.41
C ILE A 81 -13.19 -11.65 -0.66
N GLU A 82 -14.13 -10.80 -1.06
CA GLU A 82 -15.49 -10.75 -0.50
C GLU A 82 -16.23 -12.08 -0.71
N GLY A 83 -16.14 -12.68 -1.90
CA GLY A 83 -16.75 -13.97 -2.21
C GLY A 83 -16.16 -15.14 -1.40
N MET A 84 -14.89 -15.05 -0.98
CA MET A 84 -14.22 -16.04 -0.14
C MET A 84 -14.50 -15.88 1.35
N SER A 85 -15.23 -14.83 1.77
CA SER A 85 -15.51 -14.52 3.18
C SER A 85 -14.26 -14.39 4.05
N TRP A 86 -13.15 -13.90 3.48
CA TRP A 86 -11.89 -13.70 4.21
C TRP A 86 -11.87 -12.45 5.08
N LEU A 87 -12.75 -11.49 4.80
CA LEU A 87 -12.87 -10.26 5.56
C LEU A 87 -13.74 -10.47 6.79
N THR A 88 -13.26 -9.98 7.93
CA THR A 88 -14.07 -9.82 9.14
C THR A 88 -15.17 -8.78 8.90
N PRO A 89 -16.23 -8.73 9.74
CA PRO A 89 -17.29 -7.73 9.63
C PRO A 89 -16.75 -6.29 9.62
N ASP A 90 -15.79 -5.98 10.51
CA ASP A 90 -15.17 -4.66 10.61
C ASP A 90 -14.40 -4.27 9.34
N GLU A 91 -13.67 -5.21 8.74
CA GLU A 91 -12.94 -4.97 7.48
C GLU A 91 -13.89 -4.76 6.29
N ASN A 92 -14.98 -5.51 6.26
CA ASN A 92 -16.02 -5.37 5.22
C ASN A 92 -16.69 -3.99 5.31
N ASP A 93 -16.94 -3.49 6.54
CA ASP A 93 -17.45 -2.14 6.76
C ASP A 93 -16.47 -1.06 6.29
N VAL A 94 -15.17 -1.25 6.51
CA VAL A 94 -14.13 -0.34 5.99
C VAL A 94 -14.07 -0.37 4.46
N ALA A 95 -14.17 -1.56 3.84
CA ALA A 95 -14.19 -1.71 2.39
C ALA A 95 -15.38 -0.96 1.76
N ARG A 96 -16.59 -1.13 2.31
CA ARG A 96 -17.79 -0.40 1.86
C ARG A 96 -17.68 1.10 2.06
N TRP A 97 -17.13 1.54 3.20
CA TRP A 97 -16.87 2.95 3.46
C TRP A 97 -15.88 3.56 2.45
N GLY A 98 -14.81 2.83 2.11
CA GLY A 98 -13.84 3.23 1.09
C GLY A 98 -14.48 3.43 -0.29
N ALA A 99 -15.31 2.47 -0.72
CA ALA A 99 -16.01 2.53 -2.01
C ALA A 99 -16.99 3.70 -2.09
N ASN A 100 -17.78 3.94 -1.03
CA ASN A 100 -18.76 5.02 -0.98
C ASN A 100 -18.13 6.41 -0.80
N GLY A 101 -16.89 6.46 -0.31
CA GLY A 101 -16.20 7.69 0.05
C GLY A 101 -15.19 8.20 -0.98
N SER A 102 -14.92 7.44 -2.04
CA SER A 102 -13.94 7.77 -3.09
C SER A 102 -14.53 8.63 -4.22
N GLY A 103 -15.64 9.33 -3.96
CA GLY A 103 -16.30 10.23 -4.91
C GLY A 103 -15.43 11.46 -5.23
N GLY A 104 -14.51 11.32 -6.19
CA GLY A 104 -13.72 12.42 -6.72
C GLY A 104 -12.34 11.96 -7.17
N ALA A 105 -12.24 11.63 -8.46
CA ALA A 105 -11.03 11.45 -9.28
C ALA A 105 -9.69 11.59 -8.54
N LEU A 106 -9.05 10.44 -8.23
CA LEU A 106 -7.60 10.41 -8.12
C LEU A 106 -7.03 10.91 -9.47
N PRO A 107 -6.13 11.91 -9.49
CA PRO A 107 -5.50 12.33 -10.74
C PRO A 107 -4.68 11.17 -11.29
N ARG A 108 -4.92 10.84 -12.57
CA ARG A 108 -4.16 9.82 -13.32
C ARG A 108 -2.81 10.34 -13.76
#